data_AF-A0A1V2A476-F1
#
_entry.id   AF-A0A1V2A476-F1
#
_cell.length_a   1.000
_cell.length_b   1.000
_cell.length_c   1.000
_cell.angle_alpha   90.00
_cell.angle_beta   90.00
_cell.angle_gamma   90.00
#
_symmetry.space_group_name_H-M   'P 1'
#
loop_
_entity.id
_entity.type
_entity.pdbx_description
1 polymer ?
#
loop_
_entity_poly.entity_id
_entity_poly.type
_entity_poly.pdbx_seq_one_letter_code
_entity_poly.pdbx_strand_id
1 'polypeptide(L)'
;MSYYNQINRRKMNGPSAAVIRYEEGSAPTVVAQGKGALAAKILELAGQHGIPMEQDSSLLSELLDIDLGDSIPPQLYSVIAEMLILIEEMESTY
;
A
#
# COMPACT_ATOMS: atom_id res chain seq x y z
N MET A 1 16.95 24.64 -21.20
CA MET A 1 16.81 23.17 -21.10
C MET A 1 17.05 22.78 -19.65
N SER A 2 16.00 22.49 -18.89
CA SER A 2 16.10 22.09 -17.48
C SER A 2 15.96 20.57 -17.41
N TYR A 3 17.06 19.88 -17.12
CA TYR A 3 17.05 18.44 -16.87
C TYR A 3 16.42 18.20 -15.50
N TYR A 4 15.16 17.77 -15.47
CA TYR A 4 14.48 17.35 -14.25
C TYR A 4 15.17 16.09 -13.70
N ASN A 5 15.93 16.27 -12.62
CA ASN A 5 16.62 15.17 -11.94
C ASN A 5 15.64 14.41 -11.03
N GLN A 6 14.77 13.62 -11.66
CA GLN A 6 13.73 12.81 -11.00
C GLN A 6 14.34 11.80 -10.00
N ILE A 7 15.61 11.42 -10.20
CA ILE A 7 16.34 10.45 -9.38
C ILE A 7 16.63 11.01 -7.96
N ASN A 8 16.80 12.33 -7.81
CA ASN A 8 17.04 12.95 -6.51
C ASN A 8 15.77 13.15 -5.67
N ARG A 9 14.58 13.24 -6.26
CA ARG A 9 13.32 13.38 -5.49
C ARG A 9 12.97 12.12 -4.71
N ARG A 10 13.23 10.92 -5.26
CA ARG A 10 13.03 9.63 -4.55
C ARG A 10 14.00 9.44 -3.37
N LYS A 11 15.17 10.08 -3.38
CA LYS A 11 16.09 10.10 -2.24
C LYS A 11 15.67 11.08 -1.13
N MET A 12 14.96 12.15 -1.48
CA MET A 12 14.52 13.17 -0.50
C MET A 12 13.20 12.83 0.19
N ASN A 13 12.32 12.09 -0.49
CA ASN A 13 11.06 11.61 0.07
C ASN A 13 11.19 10.09 0.26
N GLY A 14 11.48 9.64 1.49
CA GLY A 14 11.63 8.20 1.81
C GLY A 14 10.40 7.35 1.44
N PRO A 15 10.39 6.05 1.76
CA PRO A 15 9.32 5.14 1.32
C PRO A 15 7.95 5.61 1.84
N SER A 16 6.90 5.18 1.15
CA SER A 16 5.52 5.30 1.64
C SER A 16 4.92 3.91 1.74
N ALA A 17 4.03 3.70 2.70
CA ALA A 17 3.35 2.42 2.88
C ALA A 17 1.95 2.66 3.46
N ALA A 18 1.02 1.82 3.07
CA ALA A 18 -0.31 1.69 3.65
C ALA A 18 -0.60 0.19 3.83
N VAL A 19 -1.36 -0.15 4.87
CA VAL A 19 -1.80 -1.50 5.18
C VAL A 19 -3.31 -1.47 5.30
N ILE A 20 -3.95 -2.40 4.61
CA ILE A 20 -5.40 -2.57 4.62
C ILE A 20 -5.77 -3.86 5.33
N ARG A 21 -6.92 -3.86 6.00
CA ARG A 21 -7.53 -5.07 6.56
C ARG A 21 -8.88 -5.31 5.94
N TYR A 22 -9.11 -6.53 5.49
CA TYR A 22 -10.39 -7.02 5.03
C TYR A 22 -10.95 -8.03 6.03
N GLU A 23 -12.22 -7.88 6.39
CA GLU A 23 -12.94 -8.82 7.24
C GLU A 23 -14.22 -9.22 6.48
N GLU A 24 -14.60 -10.49 6.53
CA GLU A 24 -15.78 -10.97 5.83
C GLU A 24 -17.04 -10.17 6.24
N GLY A 25 -17.77 -9.67 5.24
CA GLY A 25 -18.99 -8.89 5.46
C GLY A 25 -18.77 -7.44 5.88
N SER A 26 -17.52 -6.95 5.94
CA SER A 26 -17.19 -5.56 6.30
C SER A 26 -16.44 -4.84 5.18
N ALA A 27 -16.54 -3.51 5.17
CA ALA A 27 -15.73 -2.68 4.30
C ALA A 27 -14.25 -2.79 4.71
N PRO A 28 -13.29 -2.94 3.77
CA PRO A 28 -11.89 -2.91 4.11
C PRO A 28 -11.50 -1.57 4.71
N THR A 29 -10.51 -1.58 5.61
CA THR A 29 -10.10 -0.41 6.39
C THR A 29 -8.60 -0.17 6.30
N VAL A 30 -8.16 1.09 6.41
CA VAL A 30 -6.74 1.41 6.53
C VAL A 30 -6.32 1.25 7.98
N VAL A 31 -5.42 0.30 8.25
CA VAL A 31 -5.02 -0.07 9.63
C VAL A 31 -3.60 0.38 9.99
N ALA A 32 -2.79 0.71 9.00
CA ALA A 32 -1.52 1.40 9.20
C ALA A 32 -1.17 2.19 7.93
N GLN A 33 -0.48 3.32 8.09
CA GLN A 33 0.06 4.08 6.97
C GLN A 33 1.19 5.00 7.42
N GLY A 34 2.07 5.38 6.52
CA GLY A 34 3.17 6.26 6.84
C GLY A 34 4.05 6.63 5.66
N LYS A 35 4.98 7.55 5.92
CA LYS A 35 6.02 8.01 5.00
C LYS A 35 7.38 7.98 5.70
N GLY A 36 8.47 7.92 4.94
CA GLY A 36 9.84 7.93 5.45
C GLY A 36 10.11 6.77 6.42
N ALA A 37 10.63 7.08 7.61
CA ALA A 37 11.01 6.09 8.61
C ALA A 37 9.84 5.24 9.09
N LEU A 38 8.63 5.83 9.19
CA LEU A 38 7.44 5.08 9.61
C LEU A 38 7.05 4.04 8.56
N ALA A 39 7.07 4.42 7.27
CA ALA A 39 6.81 3.48 6.18
C ALA A 39 7.84 2.35 6.15
N ALA A 40 9.12 2.67 6.37
CA ALA A 40 10.16 1.65 6.45
C ALA A 40 9.87 0.64 7.58
N LYS A 41 9.40 1.11 8.74
CA LYS A 41 9.03 0.23 9.85
C LYS A 41 7.77 -0.60 9.55
N ILE A 42 6.78 -0.03 8.86
CA ILE A 42 5.59 -0.75 8.41
C ILE A 42 5.99 -1.90 7.48
N LEU A 43 6.83 -1.62 6.48
CA LEU A 43 7.32 -2.62 5.52
C LEU A 43 8.14 -3.72 6.22
N GLU A 44 9.00 -3.34 7.17
CA GLU A 44 9.76 -4.31 7.98
C GLU A 44 8.84 -5.26 8.76
N LEU A 45 7.83 -4.71 9.45
CA LEU A 45 6.87 -5.51 10.21
C LEU A 45 5.99 -6.38 9.30
N ALA A 46 5.53 -5.84 8.17
CA ALA A 46 4.78 -6.60 7.17
C ALA A 46 5.57 -7.82 6.69
N GLY A 47 6.86 -7.64 6.35
CA GLY A 47 7.74 -8.73 5.96
C GLY A 47 7.98 -9.76 7.08
N GLN A 48 8.14 -9.31 8.33
CA GLN A 48 8.30 -10.23 9.49
C GLN A 48 7.06 -11.08 9.75
N HIS A 49 5.87 -10.57 9.45
CA HIS A 49 4.59 -11.23 9.67
C HIS A 49 4.04 -11.95 8.43
N GLY A 50 4.78 -11.96 7.32
CA GLY A 50 4.34 -12.58 6.07
C GLY A 50 3.11 -11.90 5.45
N ILE A 51 2.95 -10.59 5.67
CA ILE A 51 1.90 -9.81 5.03
C ILE A 51 2.31 -9.58 3.57
N PRO A 52 1.48 -9.98 2.59
CA PRO A 52 1.81 -9.78 1.18
C PRO A 52 1.90 -8.29 0.85
N MET A 53 2.80 -7.94 -0.07
CA MET A 53 3.15 -6.56 -0.39
C MET A 53 3.06 -6.34 -1.89
N GLU A 54 2.31 -5.33 -2.31
CA GLU A 54 2.19 -4.92 -3.71
C GLU A 54 2.69 -3.49 -3.91
N GLN A 55 3.31 -3.24 -5.05
CA GLN A 55 3.91 -1.94 -5.36
C GLN A 55 3.11 -1.18 -6.43
N ASP A 56 2.08 -0.46 -6.00
CA ASP A 56 1.29 0.43 -6.85
C ASP A 56 1.33 1.86 -6.29
N SER A 57 2.00 2.78 -7.00
CA SER A 57 2.10 4.17 -6.57
C SER A 57 0.80 4.97 -6.68
N SER A 58 -0.09 4.58 -7.61
CA SER A 58 -1.38 5.25 -7.80
C SER A 58 -2.31 4.88 -6.66
N LEU A 59 -2.53 3.59 -6.42
CA LEU A 59 -3.36 3.10 -5.32
C LEU A 59 -2.82 3.56 -3.96
N LEU A 60 -1.50 3.50 -3.77
CA LEU A 60 -0.89 3.98 -2.53
C LEU A 60 -1.16 5.46 -2.26
N SER A 61 -1.20 6.30 -3.30
CA SER A 61 -1.50 7.72 -3.11
C SER A 61 -2.94 7.92 -2.63
N GLU A 62 -3.89 7.21 -3.23
CA GLU A 62 -5.30 7.24 -2.81
C GLU A 62 -5.48 6.71 -1.38
N LEU A 63 -4.79 5.62 -1.02
CA LEU A 63 -4.86 5.04 0.32
C LEU A 63 -4.27 5.94 1.40
N LEU A 64 -3.27 6.77 1.06
CA LEU A 64 -2.66 7.73 1.99
C LEU A 64 -3.53 8.96 2.27
N ASP A 65 -4.56 9.20 1.45
CA ASP A 65 -5.52 10.28 1.64
C ASP A 65 -6.73 9.86 2.50
N ILE A 66 -6.82 8.57 2.87
CA ILE A 66 -7.84 8.02 3.77
C ILE A 66 -7.33 8.11 5.21
N ASP A 67 -8.16 8.52 6.15
CA ASP A 67 -7.77 8.58 7.56
C ASP A 67 -7.54 7.19 8.16
N LEU A 68 -6.62 7.11 9.13
CA LEU A 68 -6.31 5.85 9.80
C LEU A 68 -7.54 5.35 10.58
N GLY A 69 -7.94 4.10 10.30
CA GLY A 69 -9.12 3.47 10.88
C GLY A 69 -10.39 3.61 10.03
N ASP A 70 -10.37 4.47 9.01
CA ASP A 70 -11.53 4.67 8.15
C ASP A 70 -11.67 3.56 7.11
N SER A 71 -12.92 3.37 6.67
CA SER A 71 -13.27 2.46 5.59
C SER A 71 -12.78 3.00 4.25
N ILE A 72 -12.25 2.10 3.44
CA ILE A 72 -11.83 2.41 2.08
C ILE A 72 -13.07 2.76 1.24
N PRO A 73 -13.01 3.81 0.41
CA PRO A 73 -14.10 4.16 -0.48
C PRO A 73 -14.41 3.07 -1.52
N PRO A 74 -15.69 2.82 -1.85
CA PRO A 74 -16.08 1.77 -2.80
C PRO A 74 -15.42 1.84 -4.18
N GLN A 75 -15.06 3.04 -4.65
CA GLN A 75 -14.39 3.22 -5.94
C GLN A 75 -13.00 2.56 -6.01
N LEU A 76 -12.38 2.23 -4.88
CA LEU A 76 -11.08 1.54 -4.83
C LEU A 76 -11.22 0.02 -4.70
N TYR A 77 -12.43 -0.51 -4.49
CA TYR A 77 -12.62 -1.93 -4.20
C TYR A 77 -12.22 -2.84 -5.36
N SER A 78 -12.51 -2.44 -6.60
CA SER A 78 -12.16 -3.25 -7.77
C SER A 78 -10.65 -3.40 -7.92
N VAL A 79 -9.90 -2.32 -7.68
CA VAL A 79 -8.43 -2.31 -7.77
C VAL A 79 -7.82 -3.16 -6.66
N ILE A 80 -8.38 -3.07 -5.45
CA ILE A 80 -7.94 -3.91 -4.33
C ILE A 80 -8.24 -5.38 -4.59
N ALA A 81 -9.40 -5.71 -5.15
CA ALA A 81 -9.75 -7.09 -5.48
C ALA A 81 -8.79 -7.67 -6.53
N GLU A 82 -8.46 -6.90 -7.58
CA GLU A 82 -7.46 -7.29 -8.59
C GLU A 82 -6.08 -7.55 -7.97
N MET A 83 -5.65 -6.67 -7.05
CA MET A 83 -4.40 -6.84 -6.30
C MET A 83 -4.41 -8.13 -5.46
N LEU A 84 -5.51 -8.44 -4.78
CA LEU A 84 -5.63 -9.66 -3.98
C LEU A 84 -5.59 -10.93 -4.84
N ILE A 85 -6.25 -10.92 -5.99
CA ILE A 85 -6.21 -12.02 -6.95
C ILE A 85 -4.77 -12.23 -7.44
N LEU A 86 -4.06 -11.15 -7.80
CA LEU A 86 -2.66 -11.24 -8.23
C LEU A 86 -1.78 -11.90 -7.15
N ILE A 87 -1.93 -11.49 -5.90
CA ILE A 87 -1.21 -12.08 -4.76
C ILE A 87 -1.55 -13.57 -4.63
N GLU A 88 -2.84 -13.94 -4.70
CA GLU A 88 -3.29 -15.34 -4.60
C GLU A 88 -2.73 -16.22 -5.72
N GLU A 89 -2.67 -15.70 -6.95
CA GLU A 89 -2.08 -16.40 -8.10
C GLU A 89 -0.57 -16.62 -7.92
N MET A 90 0.14 -15.64 -7.35
CA MET A 90 1.57 -15.75 -7.04
C MET A 90 1.85 -16.81 -5.98
N GLU A 91 1.04 -16.86 -4.93
CA GLU A 91 1.15 -17.86 -3.85
C GLU A 91 0.77 -19.27 -4.34
N SER A 92 -0.21 -19.40 -5.24
CA SER A 92 -0.68 -20.69 -5.78
C SER A 92 0.29 -21.35 -6.77
N THR A 93 1.33 -20.63 -7.21
CA THR A 93 2.31 -21.13 -8.18
C THR A 93 3.47 -21.90 -7.52
N TYR A 94 3.40 -22.18 -6.21
CA TYR A 94 4.41 -22.93 -5.44
C TYR A 94 3.88 -24.20 -4.79
#